data_AF-A0A2H3C843-F1
#
_entry.id   AF-A0A2H3C843-F1
#
_cell.length_a   1.000
_cell.length_b   1.000
_cell.length_c   1.000
_cell.angle_alpha   90.00
_cell.angle_beta   90.00
_cell.angle_gamma   90.00
#
_symmetry.space_group_name_H-M   'P 1'
#
loop_
_entity.id
_entity.type
_entity.pdbx_description
1 polymer ?
#
loop_
_entity_poly.entity_id
_entity_poly.type
_entity_poly.pdbx_seq_one_letter_code
_entity_poly.pdbx_strand_id
1 'polypeptide(L)'
;QALIEILKNDPHPSLKDLMTNVSHEVHKASLNMHSRIKTYKKDLKEWHRRSCTEAAVSVSDTVALEMTNFQDPQLSSHKPLNMNGRFSL
;
A
#
# COMPACT_ATOMS: atom_id res chain seq x y z
N GLN A 1 -5.45 -9.05 -1.31
CA GLN A 1 -6.62 -8.50 -0.60
C GLN A 1 -6.37 -8.65 0.89
N ALA A 2 -5.89 -7.60 1.57
CA ALA A 2 -5.49 -7.65 2.99
C ALA A 2 -6.63 -8.11 3.92
N LEU A 3 -7.84 -7.58 3.71
CA LEU A 3 -9.02 -7.91 4.51
C LEU A 3 -9.35 -9.41 4.50
N ILE A 4 -9.33 -10.05 3.33
CA ILE A 4 -9.66 -11.47 3.19
C ILE A 4 -8.66 -12.34 3.94
N GLU A 5 -7.37 -12.04 3.81
CA GLU A 5 -6.32 -12.82 4.47
C GLU A 5 -6.37 -12.65 5.99
N ILE A 6 -6.71 -11.45 6.49
CA ILE A 6 -6.93 -11.21 7.92
C ILE A 6 -8.11 -12.05 8.43
N LEU A 7 -9.25 -12.01 7.73
CA LEU A 7 -10.47 -12.74 8.12
C LEU A 7 -10.35 -14.27 7.97
N LYS A 8 -9.47 -14.77 7.09
CA LYS A 8 -9.17 -16.21 7.02
C LYS A 8 -8.43 -16.71 8.27
N ASN A 9 -7.51 -15.90 8.80
CA ASN A 9 -6.68 -16.26 9.95
C ASN A 9 -7.42 -16.08 11.28
N ASP A 10 -8.15 -14.98 11.41
CA ASP A 10 -9.07 -14.73 12.52
C ASP A 10 -10.42 -14.31 11.92
N PRO A 11 -11.44 -15.18 11.94
CA PRO A 11 -12.76 -14.85 11.40
C PRO A 11 -13.50 -13.78 12.20
N HIS A 12 -13.17 -13.57 13.47
CA HIS A 12 -13.92 -12.71 14.39
C HIS A 12 -13.03 -11.78 15.24
N PRO A 13 -12.13 -10.99 14.62
CA PRO A 13 -11.29 -10.04 15.33
C PRO A 13 -12.15 -8.94 15.93
N SER A 14 -11.65 -8.23 16.93
CA SER A 14 -12.29 -6.96 17.30
C SER A 14 -12.23 -5.98 16.12
N LEU A 15 -13.18 -5.06 16.03
CA LEU A 15 -13.18 -4.07 14.95
C LEU A 15 -11.91 -3.20 14.97
N LYS A 16 -11.39 -2.91 16.17
CA LYS A 16 -10.11 -2.25 16.38
C LYS A 16 -8.95 -3.06 15.78
N ASP A 17 -8.87 -4.34 16.09
CA ASP A 17 -7.78 -5.20 15.61
C ASP A 17 -7.87 -5.40 14.10
N LEU A 18 -9.09 -5.55 13.57
CA LEU A 18 -9.34 -5.62 12.14
C LEU A 18 -8.79 -4.39 11.41
N MET A 19 -9.19 -3.19 11.84
CA MET A 19 -8.74 -1.94 11.22
C MET A 19 -7.23 -1.74 11.35
N THR A 20 -6.66 -2.08 12.51
CA THR A 20 -5.21 -2.01 12.76
C THR A 20 -4.45 -2.95 11.82
N ASN A 21 -4.89 -4.20 11.69
CA ASN A 21 -4.24 -5.19 10.83
C ASN A 21 -4.36 -4.83 9.35
N VAL A 22 -5.52 -4.33 8.91
CA VAL A 22 -5.69 -3.84 7.53
C VAL A 22 -4.75 -2.67 7.27
N SER A 23 -4.61 -1.73 8.22
CA SER A 23 -3.70 -0.60 8.10
C SER A 23 -2.24 -1.06 7.96
N HIS A 24 -1.80 -1.99 8.81
CA HIS A 24 -0.45 -2.56 8.72
C HIS A 24 -0.17 -3.26 7.38
N GLU A 25 -1.10 -4.07 6.89
CA GLU A 25 -0.91 -4.81 5.63
C GLU A 25 -0.89 -3.86 4.42
N VAL A 26 -1.77 -2.87 4.38
CA VAL A 26 -1.78 -1.88 3.31
C VAL A 26 -0.54 -0.99 3.36
N HIS A 27 -0.09 -0.61 4.55
CA HIS A 27 1.15 0.14 4.74
C HIS A 27 2.37 -0.67 4.25
N LYS A 28 2.46 -1.95 4.64
CA LYS A 28 3.53 -2.86 4.21
C LYS A 28 3.55 -3.05 2.69
N ALA A 29 2.38 -3.24 2.08
CA ALA A 29 2.27 -3.33 0.63
C ALA A 29 2.76 -2.04 -0.06
N SER A 30 2.38 -0.88 0.49
CA SER A 30 2.82 0.43 0.00
C SER A 30 4.33 0.58 0.11
N LEU A 31 4.95 0.22 1.25
CA LEU A 31 6.41 0.26 1.43
C LEU A 31 7.15 -0.64 0.43
N ASN A 32 6.66 -1.86 0.21
CA ASN A 32 7.25 -2.77 -0.76
C ASN A 32 7.21 -2.21 -2.18
N MET A 33 6.10 -1.58 -2.57
CA MET A 33 5.97 -0.93 -3.87
C MET A 33 6.94 0.25 -4.00
N HIS A 34 6.99 1.13 -2.99
CA HIS A 34 7.92 2.27 -2.96
C HIS A 34 9.38 1.83 -3.06
N SER A 35 9.76 0.76 -2.34
CA SER A 35 11.10 0.20 -2.40
C SER A 35 11.46 -0.28 -3.81
N ARG A 36 10.55 -1.02 -4.46
CA ARG A 36 10.72 -1.48 -5.86
C ARG A 36 10.86 -0.33 -6.84
N ILE A 37 10.02 0.70 -6.70
CA ILE A 37 10.09 1.90 -7.54
C ILE A 37 11.42 2.62 -7.34
N LYS A 38 11.88 2.76 -6.09
CA LYS A 38 13.17 3.41 -5.79
C LYS A 38 14.34 2.65 -6.42
N THR A 39 14.34 1.32 -6.34
CA THR A 39 15.34 0.48 -7.02
C THR A 39 15.28 0.66 -8.53
N TYR A 40 14.09 0.57 -9.12
CA TYR A 40 13.90 0.78 -10.56
C TYR A 40 14.39 2.16 -11.04
N LYS A 41 14.01 3.24 -10.33
CA LYS A 41 14.49 4.61 -10.63
C LYS A 41 16.02 4.71 -10.52
N LYS A 42 16.64 3.99 -9.59
CA LYS A 42 18.11 3.96 -9.43
C LYS A 42 18.77 3.22 -10.60
N ASP A 43 18.26 2.05 -10.96
CA ASP A 43 18.80 1.22 -12.03
C ASP A 43 18.67 1.91 -13.40
N LEU A 44 17.55 2.59 -13.64
CA LEU A 44 17.36 3.44 -14.81
C LEU A 44 18.41 4.56 -14.89
N LYS A 45 18.64 5.29 -13.79
CA LYS A 45 19.67 6.36 -13.75
C LYS A 45 21.06 5.79 -14.05
N GLU A 46 21.37 4.62 -13.51
CA GLU A 46 22.65 3.98 -13.74
C GLU A 46 22.80 3.47 -15.19
N TRP A 47 21.75 2.89 -15.77
CA TRP A 47 21.71 2.52 -17.18
C TRP A 47 21.88 3.74 -18.09
N HIS A 48 21.15 4.84 -17.85
CA HIS A 48 21.32 6.09 -18.59
C HIS A 48 22.77 6.59 -18.55
N ARG A 49 23.41 6.61 -17.37
CA ARG A 49 24.82 7.00 -17.21
C ARG A 49 25.78 6.12 -18.02
N ARG A 50 25.44 4.85 -18.22
CA ARG A 50 26.27 3.87 -18.95
C ARG A 50 25.96 3.82 -20.46
N SER A 51 24.77 4.21 -20.90
CA SER A 51 24.27 3.87 -22.24
C SER A 51 24.24 4.98 -23.29
N CYS A 52 24.14 6.28 -22.97
CA CYS A 52 24.41 7.36 -23.96
C CYS A 52 24.25 8.79 -23.41
N THR A 53 25.01 9.72 -23.99
CA THR A 53 25.09 11.15 -23.68
C THR A 53 23.88 11.99 -24.17
N GLU A 54 22.89 11.44 -24.87
CA GLU A 54 21.88 12.28 -25.58
C GLU A 54 20.39 11.92 -25.42
N ALA A 55 19.99 10.85 -24.73
CA ALA A 55 18.56 10.50 -24.67
C ALA A 55 17.86 11.00 -23.40
N ALA A 56 17.34 12.23 -23.43
CA ALA A 56 16.38 12.75 -22.47
C ALA A 56 15.02 12.07 -22.66
N VAL A 57 14.86 10.86 -22.12
CA VAL A 57 13.54 10.22 -22.01
C VAL A 57 12.74 10.96 -20.95
N SER A 58 11.63 11.57 -21.38
CA SER A 58 10.72 12.38 -20.57
C SER A 58 10.24 11.61 -19.32
N VAL A 59 10.39 12.27 -18.17
CA VAL A 59 10.06 11.83 -16.80
C VAL A 59 8.55 11.54 -16.57
N SER A 60 7.75 11.62 -17.63
CA SER A 60 6.29 11.51 -17.56
C SER A 60 5.77 10.15 -17.08
N ASP A 61 6.39 9.03 -17.49
CA ASP A 61 5.93 7.68 -17.11
C ASP A 61 6.21 7.33 -15.64
N THR A 62 7.10 8.05 -14.98
CA THR A 62 7.44 7.79 -13.58
C THR A 62 6.41 8.35 -12.60
N VAL A 63 5.59 9.30 -13.04
CA VAL A 63 4.52 9.93 -12.25
C VAL A 63 3.38 8.95 -11.96
N ALA A 64 3.11 8.00 -12.88
CA ALA A 64 2.06 6.99 -12.68
C ALA A 64 2.40 5.95 -11.59
N LEU A 65 3.68 5.69 -11.33
CA LEU A 65 4.11 4.71 -10.33
C LEU A 65 3.93 5.19 -8.87
N GLU A 66 3.84 6.50 -8.63
CA GLU A 66 3.69 7.07 -7.28
C GLU A 66 2.24 7.17 -6.79
N MET A 67 1.25 6.80 -7.60
CA MET A 67 -0.17 7.03 -7.25
C MET A 67 -0.77 6.06 -6.22
N THR A 68 -0.03 5.03 -5.76
CA THR A 68 -0.44 4.28 -4.55
C THR A 68 -0.07 5.08 -3.31
N ASN A 69 -0.78 6.19 -3.09
CA ASN A 69 -0.72 6.94 -1.86
C ASN A 69 -1.01 6.00 -0.69
N PHE A 70 -0.27 6.14 0.41
CA PHE A 70 -0.52 5.42 1.65
C PHE A 70 -2.00 5.57 2.01
N GLN A 71 -2.72 4.45 2.02
CA GLN A 71 -4.13 4.45 2.39
C GLN A 71 -4.25 4.30 3.89
N ASP A 72 -5.14 5.08 4.49
CA ASP A 72 -5.60 4.89 5.85
C ASP A 72 -7.01 4.27 5.81
N PRO A 73 -7.19 3.01 6.22
CA PRO A 73 -8.48 2.35 6.17
C PRO A 73 -9.53 3.09 7.01
N GLN A 74 -10.68 3.39 6.42
CA GLN A 74 -11.79 4.07 7.09
C GLN A 74 -13.00 3.15 7.20
N LEU A 75 -13.76 3.28 8.30
CA LEU A 75 -14.99 2.55 8.52
C LEU A 75 -16.08 3.49 9.05
N SER A 76 -17.21 3.52 8.35
CA SER A 76 -18.39 4.33 8.71
C SER A 76 -19.54 3.45 9.19
N SER A 77 -20.39 4.00 10.06
CA SER A 77 -21.59 3.34 10.55
C SER A 77 -22.70 4.34 10.83
N HIS A 78 -23.95 3.90 10.67
CA HIS A 78 -25.14 4.66 11.06
C HIS A 78 -25.39 4.66 12.58
N LYS A 79 -24.71 3.80 13.32
CA LYS A 79 -24.78 3.69 14.79
C LYS A 79 -23.38 3.83 15.40
N PRO A 80 -23.25 4.27 16.66
CA PRO A 80 -21.97 4.26 17.36
C PRO A 80 -21.30 2.88 17.26
N LEU A 81 -20.04 2.87 16.82
CA LEU A 81 -19.27 1.65 16.66
C LEU A 81 -18.67 1.23 18.00
N ASN A 82 -18.93 -0.01 18.40
CA ASN A 82 -18.17 -0.64 19.47
C ASN A 82 -16.89 -1.23 18.89
N MET A 83 -15.78 -0.48 18.98
CA MET A 83 -14.49 -0.89 18.43
C MET A 83 -13.91 -2.16 19.07
N ASN A 84 -14.33 -2.48 20.31
CA ASN A 84 -13.91 -3.68 21.03
C ASN A 84 -14.85 -4.87 20.77
N GLY A 85 -15.96 -4.65 20.06
CA GLY A 85 -16.88 -5.70 19.65
C GLY A 85 -16.24 -6.61 18.61
N ARG A 86 -16.56 -7.90 18.67
CA ARG A 86 -16.13 -8.86 17.64
C ARG A 86 -16.82 -8.57 16.32
N PHE A 87 -16.05 -8.67 15.24
CA PHE A 87 -16.56 -8.56 13.89
C PHE A 87 -17.43 -9.78 13.57
N SER A 88 -18.66 -9.52 13.16
CA SER A 88 -19.62 -10.51 12.69
C SER A 88 -20.32 -9.96 11.44
N LEU A 89 -20.48 -10.82 10.43
CA LEU A 89 -21.23 -10.55 9.22
C LEU A 89 -22.72 -10.83 9.42
#